data_AF-A0A1I7Z684-F1
#
_entry.id   AF-A0A1I7Z684-F1
#
_cell.length_a   1.000
_cell.length_b   1.000
_cell.length_c   1.000
_cell.angle_alpha   90.00
_cell.angle_beta   90.00
_cell.angle_gamma   90.00
#
_symmetry.space_group_name_H-M   'P 1'
#
loop_
_entity.id
_entity.type
_entity.pdbx_description
1 polymer ?
#
loop_
_entity_poly.entity_id
_entity_poly.type
_entity_poly.pdbx_seq_one_letter_code
_entity_poly.pdbx_strand_id
1 'polypeptide(L)'
;MKYVSVALLSSKVGEVAKIDRELFKKILRIDRRKAMLGLSLQTSIIDQEWVEFIGSWNGLQRLDINEKIRHTVFDLFARLVDRKQLVECSIGRHYSSRKVVSKVLELLSQDQFCYLIVRDHQIMSHILEFWLTSSYNAGPKQVYLMDFLPVMERPAYIQFLKENSMACSLKEEPLMVKQLFGWSDADFESCIYKMRGKTSTVYFSFGLSKESVTFYNV
;
A
#
# COMPACT_ATOMS: atom_id res chain seq x y z
N MET A 1 -17.30 4.42 8.69
CA MET A 1 -16.47 3.43 9.41
C MET A 1 -15.68 4.15 10.49
N LYS A 2 -15.62 3.65 11.73
CA LYS A 2 -14.77 4.27 12.77
C LYS A 2 -13.32 3.82 12.58
N TYR A 3 -12.35 4.66 12.89
CA TYR A 3 -10.94 4.37 12.73
C TYR A 3 -10.19 4.68 14.02
N VAL A 4 -9.38 3.75 14.50
CA VAL A 4 -8.46 3.95 15.62
C VAL A 4 -7.06 3.87 15.06
N SER A 5 -6.35 5.00 15.05
CA SER A 5 -4.97 5.08 14.59
C SER A 5 -4.03 5.19 15.78
N VAL A 6 -3.05 4.30 15.86
CA VAL A 6 -1.92 4.44 16.78
C VAL A 6 -0.72 4.94 15.98
N ALA A 7 -0.06 5.99 16.46
CA ALA A 7 1.22 6.41 15.92
C ALA A 7 2.35 6.02 16.90
N LEU A 8 3.39 5.37 16.38
CA LEU A 8 4.65 5.18 17.11
C LEU A 8 5.64 6.23 16.64
N LEU A 9 6.02 7.10 17.58
CA LEU A 9 6.94 8.20 17.36
C LEU A 9 8.29 7.86 18.00
N SER A 10 9.38 8.40 17.47
CA SER A 10 10.71 8.27 18.09
C SER A 10 10.79 9.16 19.33
N SER A 11 11.57 8.73 20.32
CA SER A 11 12.01 9.62 21.39
C SER A 11 13.02 10.62 20.84
N LYS A 12 13.11 11.82 21.45
CA LYS A 12 14.11 12.84 21.07
C LYS A 12 15.57 12.36 21.17
N VAL A 13 15.81 11.27 21.89
CA VAL A 13 17.15 10.74 22.23
C VAL A 13 17.52 9.54 21.34
N GLY A 14 16.65 9.13 20.41
CA GLY A 14 16.92 7.95 19.57
C GLY A 14 16.85 6.63 20.33
N GLU A 15 16.22 6.63 21.51
CA GLU A 15 16.00 5.45 22.34
C GLU A 15 14.64 4.82 22.03
N VAL A 16 14.55 3.51 22.23
CA VAL A 16 13.29 2.75 22.15
C VAL A 16 12.41 3.16 23.33
N ALA A 17 11.20 3.64 23.03
CA ALA A 17 10.24 4.02 24.07
C ALA A 17 9.71 2.78 24.81
N LYS A 18 9.45 2.90 26.12
CA LYS A 18 8.79 1.83 26.89
C LYS A 18 7.34 1.67 26.47
N ILE A 19 6.83 0.44 26.52
CA ILE A 19 5.43 0.13 26.19
C ILE A 19 4.54 0.45 27.38
N ASP A 20 3.65 1.44 27.24
CA ASP A 20 2.55 1.66 28.19
C ASP A 20 1.39 0.68 27.92
N ARG A 21 1.52 -0.53 28.46
CA ARG A 21 0.56 -1.63 28.24
C ARG A 21 -0.85 -1.27 28.74
N GLU A 22 -0.98 -0.47 29.80
CA GLU A 22 -2.28 -0.10 30.35
C GLU A 22 -2.98 0.95 29.48
N LEU A 23 -2.25 1.91 28.94
CA LEU A 23 -2.77 2.84 27.94
C LEU A 23 -3.24 2.09 26.69
N PHE A 24 -2.42 1.18 26.16
CA PHE A 24 -2.82 0.39 24.99
C PHE A 24 -4.01 -0.52 25.27
N LYS A 25 -4.11 -1.14 26.45
CA LYS A 25 -5.32 -1.88 26.84
C LYS A 25 -6.57 -0.98 26.81
N LYS A 26 -6.47 0.27 27.26
CA LYS A 26 -7.59 1.23 27.21
C LYS A 26 -7.95 1.59 25.76
N ILE A 27 -6.95 1.90 24.92
CA ILE A 27 -7.16 2.23 23.49
C ILE A 27 -7.77 1.04 22.73
N LEU A 28 -7.22 -0.16 22.92
CA LEU A 28 -7.66 -1.37 22.22
C LEU A 28 -8.96 -1.96 22.76
N ARG A 29 -9.50 -1.43 23.87
CA ARG A 29 -10.85 -1.74 24.38
C ARG A 29 -11.94 -0.95 23.67
N ILE A 30 -11.60 0.13 22.95
CA ILE A 30 -12.55 0.88 22.12
C ILE A 30 -13.11 -0.10 21.08
N ASP A 31 -14.44 -0.22 21.06
CA ASP A 31 -15.25 -1.27 20.43
C ASP A 31 -14.62 -1.88 19.15
N ARG A 32 -13.85 -2.96 19.34
CA ARG A 32 -13.11 -3.69 18.29
C ARG A 32 -14.00 -4.19 17.15
N ARG A 33 -15.31 -4.24 17.36
CA ARG A 33 -16.28 -4.71 16.37
C ARG A 33 -16.73 -3.64 15.37
N LYS A 34 -16.40 -2.36 15.60
CA LYS A 34 -16.89 -1.25 14.76
C LYS A 34 -15.79 -0.34 14.22
N ALA A 35 -14.54 -0.53 14.63
CA ALA A 35 -13.44 0.31 14.22
C ALA A 35 -12.29 -0.50 13.61
N MET A 36 -11.77 0.00 12.49
CA MET A 36 -10.51 -0.48 11.93
C MET A 36 -9.35 0.04 12.76
N LEU A 37 -8.46 -0.86 13.18
CA LEU A 37 -7.23 -0.51 13.88
C LEU A 37 -6.11 -0.31 12.85
N GLY A 38 -5.47 0.84 12.93
CA GLY A 38 -4.32 1.21 12.13
C GLY A 38 -3.09 1.52 12.98
N LEU A 39 -1.93 1.25 12.42
CA LEU A 39 -0.63 1.59 13.00
C LEU A 39 0.15 2.45 12.02
N SER A 40 0.62 3.60 12.47
CA SER A 40 1.55 4.46 11.75
C SER A 40 2.91 4.45 12.45
N LEU A 41 3.90 3.86 11.80
CA LEU A 41 5.30 3.90 12.22
C LEU A 41 5.95 5.19 11.71
N GLN A 42 6.13 6.16 12.61
CA GLN A 42 6.91 7.38 12.42
C GLN A 42 8.30 7.26 13.08
N THR A 43 8.75 6.03 13.29
CA THR A 43 10.07 5.71 13.83
C THR A 43 10.57 4.40 13.23
N SER A 44 11.88 4.33 12.99
CA SER A 44 12.59 3.10 12.65
C SER A 44 13.20 2.39 13.87
N ILE A 45 13.04 2.99 15.05
CA ILE A 45 13.67 2.58 16.31
C ILE A 45 12.61 1.86 17.14
N ILE A 46 12.45 0.57 16.87
CA ILE A 46 11.67 -0.38 17.67
C ILE A 46 12.51 -1.62 17.93
N ASP A 47 12.28 -2.27 19.07
CA ASP A 47 12.93 -3.51 19.45
C ASP A 47 11.99 -4.72 19.28
N GLN A 48 12.48 -5.89 19.67
CA GLN A 48 11.72 -7.13 19.60
C GLN A 48 10.48 -7.13 20.52
N GLU A 49 10.53 -6.43 21.67
CA GLU A 49 9.39 -6.34 22.57
C GLU A 49 8.21 -5.63 21.88
N TRP A 50 8.48 -4.54 21.16
CA TRP A 50 7.47 -3.86 20.33
C TRP A 50 6.95 -4.75 19.20
N VAL A 51 7.83 -5.48 18.52
CA VAL A 51 7.45 -6.41 17.43
C VAL A 51 6.50 -7.51 17.95
N GLU A 52 6.76 -8.04 19.14
CA GLU A 52 5.89 -9.02 19.81
C GLU A 52 4.59 -8.42 20.30
N PHE A 53 4.67 -7.25 20.93
CA PHE A 53 3.51 -6.58 21.48
C PHE A 53 2.52 -6.18 20.37
N ILE A 54 2.96 -5.45 19.35
CA ILE A 54 2.13 -5.04 18.22
C ILE A 54 1.72 -6.26 17.40
N GLY A 55 2.64 -7.20 17.19
CA GLY A 55 2.36 -8.44 16.47
C GLY A 55 1.23 -9.24 17.09
N SER A 56 0.95 -9.08 18.39
CA SER A 56 -0.17 -9.72 19.09
C SER A 56 -1.53 -9.04 18.89
N TRP A 57 -1.58 -7.86 18.27
CA TRP A 57 -2.83 -7.13 18.08
C TRP A 57 -3.70 -7.81 17.03
N ASN A 58 -4.89 -8.23 17.45
CA ASN A 58 -5.90 -8.77 16.55
C ASN A 58 -6.70 -7.64 15.91
N GLY A 59 -6.87 -7.70 14.59
CA GLY A 59 -7.66 -6.72 13.84
C GLY A 59 -6.87 -5.47 13.45
N LEU A 60 -5.54 -5.51 13.51
CA LEU A 60 -4.70 -4.48 12.90
C LEU A 60 -4.77 -4.65 11.37
N GLN A 61 -5.59 -3.82 10.72
CA GLN A 61 -5.88 -3.93 9.29
C GLN A 61 -5.13 -2.90 8.46
N ARG A 62 -4.59 -1.84 9.08
CA ARG A 62 -3.79 -0.85 8.38
C ARG A 62 -2.40 -0.69 8.98
N LEU A 63 -1.40 -0.62 8.11
CA LEU A 63 -0.01 -0.31 8.47
C LEU A 63 0.53 0.81 7.58
N ASP A 64 0.92 1.93 8.18
CA ASP A 64 1.63 3.02 7.51
C ASP A 64 3.10 3.03 8.00
N ILE A 65 4.05 2.78 7.11
CA ILE A 65 5.49 2.81 7.39
C ILE A 65 6.09 4.07 6.77
N ASN A 66 6.30 5.10 7.56
CA ASN A 66 6.82 6.39 7.07
C ASN A 66 8.35 6.50 7.20
N GLU A 67 8.95 5.64 8.03
CA GLU A 67 10.36 5.64 8.39
C GLU A 67 11.11 4.39 7.96
N LYS A 68 12.45 4.49 7.95
CA LYS A 68 13.30 3.46 7.33
C LYS A 68 12.96 2.04 7.83
N ILE A 69 12.53 1.13 6.94
CA ILE A 69 12.38 -0.30 7.18
C ILE A 69 13.75 -0.91 7.52
N ARG A 70 14.06 -0.89 8.82
CA ARG A 70 15.16 -1.64 9.43
C ARG A 70 14.71 -3.07 9.71
N HIS A 71 15.61 -3.90 10.24
CA HIS A 71 15.33 -5.31 10.50
C HIS A 71 14.07 -5.52 11.35
N THR A 72 13.94 -4.82 12.48
CA THR A 72 12.78 -4.97 13.39
C THR A 72 11.47 -4.47 12.80
N VAL A 73 11.50 -3.36 12.05
CA VAL A 73 10.33 -2.86 11.29
C VAL A 73 9.94 -3.86 10.21
N PHE A 74 10.91 -4.46 9.51
CA PHE A 74 10.66 -5.52 8.54
C PHE A 74 10.05 -6.75 9.21
N ASP A 75 10.55 -7.17 10.37
CA ASP A 75 10.04 -8.35 11.08
C ASP A 75 8.60 -8.14 11.53
N LEU A 76 8.27 -6.93 12.00
CA LEU A 76 6.88 -6.55 12.28
C LEU A 76 6.03 -6.60 11.01
N PHE A 77 6.47 -5.95 9.93
CA PHE A 77 5.75 -5.95 8.65
C PHE A 77 5.50 -7.38 8.15
N ALA A 78 6.54 -8.21 8.06
CA ALA A 78 6.47 -9.60 7.65
C ALA A 78 5.49 -10.38 8.52
N ARG A 79 5.57 -10.25 9.84
CA ARG A 79 4.63 -10.92 10.77
C ARG A 79 3.17 -10.52 10.53
N LEU A 80 2.90 -9.26 10.21
CA LEU A 80 1.54 -8.78 9.93
C LEU A 80 1.01 -9.31 8.59
N VAL A 81 1.88 -9.41 7.58
CA VAL A 81 1.59 -10.04 6.28
C VAL A 81 1.34 -11.54 6.47
N ASP A 82 2.21 -12.25 7.19
CA ASP A 82 2.10 -13.70 7.42
C ASP A 82 0.79 -14.07 8.15
N ARG A 83 0.28 -13.15 8.99
CA ARG A 83 -1.01 -13.28 9.69
C ARG A 83 -2.23 -12.97 8.83
N LYS A 84 -2.06 -12.52 7.59
CA LYS A 84 -3.14 -12.20 6.65
C LYS A 84 -4.22 -11.28 7.23
N GLN A 85 -3.83 -10.27 8.00
CA GLN A 85 -4.78 -9.33 8.64
C GLN A 85 -4.78 -7.94 8.02
N LEU A 86 -3.73 -7.58 7.27
CA LEU A 86 -3.65 -6.29 6.61
C LEU A 86 -4.62 -6.22 5.42
N VAL A 87 -5.37 -5.13 5.38
CA VAL A 87 -6.26 -4.70 4.30
C VAL A 87 -5.67 -3.50 3.57
N GLU A 88 -5.00 -2.60 4.32
CA GLU A 88 -4.36 -1.40 3.82
C GLU A 88 -2.89 -1.33 4.27
N CYS A 89 -2.01 -0.90 3.37
CA CYS A 89 -0.61 -0.67 3.69
C CYS A 89 -0.10 0.60 2.99
N SER A 90 0.70 1.41 3.67
CA SER A 90 1.43 2.53 3.09
C SER A 90 2.91 2.37 3.37
N ILE A 91 3.74 2.47 2.33
CA ILE A 91 5.19 2.35 2.42
C ILE A 91 5.81 3.65 1.91
N GLY A 92 6.51 4.34 2.81
CA GLY A 92 7.15 5.63 2.59
C GLY A 92 8.35 5.59 1.62
N ARG A 93 9.07 6.71 1.54
CA ARG A 93 10.28 6.81 0.68
C ARG A 93 11.44 6.02 1.31
N HIS A 94 12.36 5.52 0.47
CA HIS A 94 13.66 4.89 0.83
C HIS A 94 13.70 3.35 1.01
N TYR A 95 12.96 2.56 0.22
CA TYR A 95 12.91 1.09 0.39
C TYR A 95 13.14 0.31 -0.89
N SER A 96 14.30 -0.33 -0.98
CA SER A 96 14.60 -1.24 -2.09
C SER A 96 15.39 -2.47 -1.68
N SER A 97 15.18 -2.99 -0.47
CA SER A 97 15.67 -4.35 -0.22
C SER A 97 14.78 -5.34 -0.96
N ARG A 98 15.40 -6.33 -1.61
CA ARG A 98 14.70 -7.45 -2.27
C ARG A 98 13.73 -8.17 -1.32
N LYS A 99 14.05 -8.21 -0.02
CA LYS A 99 13.19 -8.77 1.03
C LYS A 99 11.88 -8.00 1.18
N VAL A 100 11.94 -6.67 1.22
CA VAL A 100 10.73 -5.82 1.30
C VAL A 100 9.89 -6.00 0.04
N VAL A 101 10.49 -5.94 -1.15
CA VAL A 101 9.79 -6.17 -2.42
C VAL A 101 9.06 -7.51 -2.40
N SER A 102 9.75 -8.61 -2.07
CA SER A 102 9.14 -9.94 -2.02
C SER A 102 7.95 -10.01 -1.08
N LYS A 103 8.02 -9.36 0.09
CA LYS A 103 6.96 -9.38 1.08
C LYS A 103 5.78 -8.47 0.68
N VAL A 104 6.02 -7.39 -0.06
CA VAL A 104 4.96 -6.58 -0.69
C VAL A 104 4.22 -7.36 -1.77
N LEU A 105 4.93 -8.11 -2.62
CA LEU A 105 4.30 -8.96 -3.62
C LEU A 105 3.48 -10.09 -2.98
N GLU A 106 3.98 -10.68 -1.89
CA GLU A 106 3.25 -11.65 -1.10
C GLU A 106 1.97 -11.02 -0.51
N LEU A 107 2.04 -9.82 0.05
CA LEU A 107 0.88 -9.08 0.58
C LEU A 107 -0.17 -8.81 -0.51
N LEU A 108 0.26 -8.37 -1.70
CA LEU A 108 -0.63 -8.18 -2.85
C LEU A 108 -1.29 -9.47 -3.34
N SER A 109 -0.66 -10.61 -3.02
CA SER A 109 -1.16 -11.94 -3.32
C SER A 109 -2.13 -12.49 -2.26
N GLN A 110 -2.59 -11.66 -1.32
CA GLN A 110 -3.53 -12.07 -0.29
C GLN A 110 -4.94 -11.57 -0.61
N ASP A 111 -5.93 -12.46 -0.48
CA ASP A 111 -7.32 -12.17 -0.87
C ASP A 111 -7.91 -10.98 -0.10
N GLN A 112 -7.59 -10.86 1.20
CA GLN A 112 -8.13 -9.81 2.06
C GLN A 112 -7.45 -8.44 1.87
N PHE A 113 -6.29 -8.39 1.23
CA PHE A 113 -5.55 -7.15 1.04
C PHE A 113 -6.15 -6.36 -0.12
N CYS A 114 -6.36 -5.05 0.02
CA CYS A 114 -7.06 -4.27 -0.99
C CYS A 114 -6.31 -3.02 -1.45
N TYR A 115 -5.53 -2.41 -0.56
CA TYR A 115 -5.07 -1.03 -0.76
C TYR A 115 -3.61 -0.85 -0.38
N LEU A 116 -2.79 -0.41 -1.34
CA LEU A 116 -1.37 -0.12 -1.14
C LEU A 116 -1.06 1.32 -1.55
N ILE A 117 -0.35 2.06 -0.71
CA ILE A 117 0.34 3.29 -1.10
C ILE A 117 1.84 3.01 -1.09
N VAL A 118 2.52 3.37 -2.17
CA VAL A 118 3.97 3.24 -2.29
C VAL A 118 4.53 4.60 -2.71
N ARG A 119 5.62 5.03 -2.08
CA ARG A 119 6.40 6.21 -2.51
C ARG A 119 7.75 5.84 -3.12
N ASP A 120 7.98 4.54 -3.31
CA ASP A 120 9.19 3.95 -3.89
C ASP A 120 8.92 3.35 -5.27
N HIS A 121 9.59 3.88 -6.28
CA HIS A 121 9.42 3.48 -7.68
C HIS A 121 9.96 2.07 -7.97
N GLN A 122 10.94 1.58 -7.22
CA GLN A 122 11.53 0.25 -7.47
C GLN A 122 10.53 -0.85 -7.08
N ILE A 123 9.87 -0.67 -5.94
CA ILE A 123 8.75 -1.54 -5.53
C ILE A 123 7.67 -1.52 -6.61
N MET A 124 7.32 -0.35 -7.15
CA MET A 124 6.28 -0.24 -8.18
C MET A 124 6.64 -1.00 -9.47
N SER A 125 7.89 -0.89 -9.96
CA SER A 125 8.32 -1.64 -11.15
C SER A 125 8.14 -3.15 -10.96
N HIS A 126 8.49 -3.68 -9.78
CA HIS A 126 8.30 -5.08 -9.47
C HIS A 126 6.83 -5.49 -9.35
N ILE A 127 5.95 -4.60 -8.86
CA ILE A 127 4.51 -4.85 -8.82
C ILE A 127 3.94 -4.99 -10.25
N LEU A 128 4.32 -4.09 -11.16
CA LEU A 128 3.87 -4.17 -12.55
C LEU A 128 4.38 -5.43 -13.25
N GLU A 129 5.66 -5.75 -13.09
CA GLU A 129 6.24 -6.98 -13.62
C GLU A 129 5.53 -8.22 -13.07
N PHE A 130 5.27 -8.24 -11.76
CA PHE A 130 4.52 -9.30 -11.11
C PHE A 130 3.12 -9.47 -11.71
N TRP A 131 2.37 -8.40 -11.94
CA TRP A 131 1.04 -8.49 -12.56
C TRP A 131 1.09 -8.88 -14.03
N LEU A 132 2.09 -8.43 -14.78
CA LEU A 132 2.25 -8.81 -16.19
C LEU A 132 2.58 -10.30 -16.36
N THR A 133 3.39 -10.85 -15.45
CA THR A 133 3.94 -12.20 -15.59
C THR A 133 3.14 -13.27 -14.86
N SER A 134 2.44 -12.91 -13.77
CA SER A 134 1.71 -13.86 -12.94
C SER A 134 0.39 -14.29 -13.58
N SER A 135 0.03 -15.56 -13.32
CA SER A 135 -1.29 -16.10 -13.59
C SER A 135 -2.25 -15.92 -12.39
N TYR A 136 -1.91 -15.00 -11.48
CA TYR A 136 -2.59 -14.86 -10.21
C TYR A 136 -3.70 -13.81 -10.31
N ASN A 137 -4.94 -14.25 -10.10
CA ASN A 137 -6.11 -13.39 -10.06
C ASN A 137 -6.54 -13.17 -8.61
N ALA A 138 -6.06 -12.07 -8.03
CA ALA A 138 -6.21 -11.70 -6.62
C ALA A 138 -7.55 -11.04 -6.28
N GLY A 139 -8.44 -10.89 -7.28
CA GLY A 139 -9.49 -9.89 -7.25
C GLY A 139 -8.94 -8.45 -7.28
N PRO A 140 -9.81 -7.45 -7.10
CA PRO A 140 -9.45 -6.06 -7.33
C PRO A 140 -8.46 -5.54 -6.28
N LYS A 141 -7.30 -5.01 -6.70
CA LYS A 141 -6.30 -4.37 -5.84
C LYS A 141 -6.04 -2.94 -6.29
N GLN A 142 -6.02 -2.01 -5.34
CA GLN A 142 -5.75 -0.60 -5.59
C GLN A 142 -4.35 -0.24 -5.10
N VAL A 143 -3.51 0.30 -5.98
CA VAL A 143 -2.13 0.70 -5.66
C VAL A 143 -1.90 2.15 -6.07
N TYR A 144 -1.58 3.01 -5.10
CA TYR A 144 -1.21 4.41 -5.33
C TYR A 144 0.29 4.59 -5.29
N LEU A 145 0.83 5.19 -6.34
CA LEU A 145 2.15 5.75 -6.36
C LEU A 145 2.06 7.24 -6.03
N MET A 146 2.54 7.63 -4.86
CA MET A 146 2.66 9.04 -4.48
C MET A 146 4.05 9.58 -4.82
N ASP A 147 4.15 10.91 -4.93
CA ASP A 147 5.39 11.64 -5.17
C ASP A 147 6.01 11.36 -6.55
N PHE A 148 5.17 11.48 -7.58
CA PHE A 148 5.46 11.07 -8.96
C PHE A 148 6.50 11.94 -9.70
N LEU A 149 6.93 13.06 -9.12
CA LEU A 149 7.82 14.03 -9.78
C LEU A 149 9.19 13.45 -10.19
N PRO A 150 9.93 12.68 -9.36
CA PRO A 150 11.20 12.06 -9.77
C PRO A 150 11.04 10.87 -10.73
N VAL A 151 9.82 10.35 -10.90
CA VAL A 151 9.52 9.21 -11.79
C VAL A 151 9.21 9.67 -13.21
N MET A 152 8.62 10.86 -13.38
CA MET A 152 8.47 11.53 -14.68
C MET A 152 9.83 11.84 -15.33
N GLU A 153 10.89 11.99 -14.53
CA GLU A 153 12.28 12.13 -15.01
C GLU A 153 12.88 10.80 -15.50
N ARG A 154 12.15 9.68 -15.44
CA ARG A 154 12.53 8.43 -16.09
C ARG A 154 11.66 8.17 -17.32
N PRO A 155 11.97 8.79 -18.47
CA PRO A 155 11.28 8.58 -19.73
C PRO A 155 11.03 7.11 -20.03
N ALA A 156 11.97 6.22 -19.71
CA ALA A 156 11.84 4.78 -19.95
C ALA A 156 10.63 4.12 -19.25
N TYR A 157 10.26 4.55 -18.04
CA TYR A 157 9.14 3.96 -17.30
C TYR A 157 7.79 4.44 -17.83
N ILE A 158 7.67 5.74 -18.09
CA ILE A 158 6.47 6.31 -18.75
C ILE A 158 6.31 5.75 -20.15
N GLN A 159 7.42 5.60 -20.88
CA GLN A 159 7.43 5.01 -22.21
C GLN A 159 6.99 3.55 -22.15
N PHE A 160 7.54 2.75 -21.22
CA PHE A 160 7.09 1.38 -20.98
C PHE A 160 5.58 1.31 -20.72
N LEU A 161 5.06 2.15 -19.82
CA LEU A 161 3.62 2.20 -19.54
C LEU A 161 2.82 2.55 -20.79
N LYS A 162 3.24 3.55 -21.57
CA LYS A 162 2.55 3.95 -22.81
C LYS A 162 2.61 2.86 -23.88
N GLU A 163 3.73 2.15 -24.03
CA GLU A 163 3.91 1.09 -25.02
C GLU A 163 3.11 -0.17 -24.67
N ASN A 164 2.95 -0.45 -23.37
CA ASN A 164 2.28 -1.66 -22.88
C ASN A 164 0.83 -1.42 -22.47
N SER A 165 0.31 -0.20 -22.61
CA SER A 165 -1.07 0.12 -22.30
C SER A 165 -1.81 0.70 -23.49
N MET A 166 -3.12 0.49 -23.50
CA MET A 166 -4.02 1.18 -24.41
C MET A 166 -4.80 2.23 -23.64
N ALA A 167 -4.94 3.42 -24.22
CA ALA A 167 -5.84 4.43 -23.71
C ALA A 167 -7.29 3.91 -23.87
N CYS A 168 -8.05 3.90 -22.78
CA CYS A 168 -9.44 3.49 -22.80
C CYS A 168 -10.33 4.73 -22.85
N SER A 169 -11.28 4.74 -23.78
CA SER A 169 -12.32 5.76 -23.79
C SER A 169 -13.42 5.38 -22.81
N LEU A 170 -13.94 6.37 -22.09
CA LEU A 170 -15.05 6.20 -21.17
C LEU A 170 -16.33 5.65 -21.83
N LYS A 171 -16.45 5.75 -23.16
CA LYS A 171 -17.63 5.28 -23.88
C LYS A 171 -17.69 3.75 -24.00
N GLU A 172 -16.57 3.06 -23.81
CA GLU A 172 -16.45 1.61 -24.07
C GLU A 172 -16.49 0.76 -22.79
N GLU A 173 -16.00 1.25 -21.65
CA GLU A 173 -16.01 0.52 -20.35
C GLU A 173 -16.49 1.36 -19.13
N PRO A 174 -17.55 2.19 -19.21
CA PRO A 174 -17.82 3.25 -18.23
C PRO A 174 -18.20 2.78 -16.82
N LEU A 175 -19.14 1.83 -16.70
CA LEU A 175 -19.76 1.52 -15.40
C LEU A 175 -18.82 0.74 -14.48
N MET A 176 -18.14 -0.27 -15.02
CA MET A 176 -17.19 -1.08 -14.26
C MET A 176 -15.99 -0.24 -13.81
N VAL A 177 -15.44 0.58 -14.71
CA VAL A 177 -14.31 1.47 -14.40
C VAL A 177 -14.74 2.54 -13.38
N LYS A 178 -15.90 3.19 -13.54
CA LYS A 178 -16.37 4.15 -12.52
C LYS A 178 -16.55 3.51 -11.13
N GLN A 179 -17.11 2.30 -11.07
CA GLN A 179 -17.30 1.57 -9.82
C GLN A 179 -15.97 1.12 -9.19
N LEU A 180 -15.05 0.58 -9.98
CA LEU A 180 -13.73 0.13 -9.52
C LEU A 180 -12.91 1.27 -8.92
N PHE A 181 -13.02 2.45 -9.50
CA PHE A 181 -12.26 3.61 -9.10
C PHE A 181 -12.93 4.45 -7.99
N GLY A 182 -14.20 4.17 -7.67
CA GLY A 182 -14.95 4.92 -6.65
C GLY A 182 -15.14 6.40 -7.00
N TRP A 183 -15.11 6.74 -8.29
CA TRP A 183 -15.09 8.12 -8.77
C TRP A 183 -16.48 8.68 -9.02
N SER A 184 -16.62 9.98 -8.75
CA SER A 184 -17.79 10.76 -9.18
C SER A 184 -17.58 11.26 -10.61
N ASP A 185 -18.68 11.61 -11.31
CA ASP A 185 -18.60 12.14 -12.68
C ASP A 185 -17.78 13.45 -12.80
N ALA A 186 -17.47 14.11 -11.68
CA ALA A 186 -16.72 15.37 -11.62
C ALA A 186 -15.19 15.21 -11.60
N ASP A 187 -14.65 13.98 -11.40
CA ASP A 187 -13.21 13.72 -11.25
C ASP A 187 -12.51 13.34 -12.57
N PHE A 188 -13.22 13.46 -13.70
CA PHE A 188 -12.94 12.72 -14.94
C PHE A 188 -12.21 13.54 -16.02
N GLU A 189 -11.02 14.04 -15.72
CA GLU A 189 -10.16 14.69 -16.75
C GLU A 189 -8.87 13.90 -17.08
N SER A 190 -8.63 12.75 -16.42
CA SER A 190 -7.41 11.97 -16.66
C SER A 190 -7.64 10.82 -17.66
N CYS A 191 -6.75 10.69 -18.64
CA CYS A 191 -6.69 9.52 -19.51
C CYS A 191 -6.52 8.26 -18.65
N ILE A 192 -7.43 7.29 -18.80
CA ILE A 192 -7.30 5.97 -18.19
C ILE A 192 -6.60 5.05 -19.18
N TYR A 193 -5.62 4.31 -18.66
CA TYR A 193 -4.84 3.35 -19.40
C TYR A 193 -5.15 1.95 -18.91
N LYS A 194 -5.21 1.00 -19.83
CA LYS A 194 -5.44 -0.42 -19.55
C LYS A 194 -4.26 -1.22 -20.05
N MET A 195 -3.71 -2.07 -19.19
CA MET A 195 -2.62 -2.99 -19.48
C MET A 195 -3.09 -4.41 -19.14
N ARG A 196 -3.09 -5.31 -20.14
CA ARG A 196 -3.52 -6.70 -19.96
C ARG A 196 -2.31 -7.57 -19.60
N GLY A 197 -2.31 -8.12 -18.40
CA GLY A 197 -1.42 -9.22 -18.01
C GLY A 197 -1.98 -10.57 -18.48
N LYS A 198 -1.33 -11.67 -18.07
CA LYS A 198 -1.78 -13.03 -18.45
C LYS A 198 -3.15 -13.41 -17.90
N THR A 199 -3.47 -12.96 -16.69
CA THR A 199 -4.73 -13.30 -15.99
C THR A 199 -5.35 -12.11 -15.26
N SER A 200 -4.71 -10.96 -15.37
CA SER A 200 -4.95 -9.73 -14.63
C SER A 200 -5.11 -8.59 -15.61
N THR A 201 -6.00 -7.65 -15.32
CA THR A 201 -6.11 -6.41 -16.05
C THR A 201 -5.76 -5.26 -15.13
N VAL A 202 -4.70 -4.52 -15.48
CA VAL A 202 -4.28 -3.35 -14.72
C VAL A 202 -4.84 -2.09 -15.39
N TYR A 203 -5.68 -1.35 -14.69
CA TYR A 203 -6.11 -0.01 -15.08
C TYR A 203 -5.32 1.04 -14.31
N PHE A 204 -4.97 2.16 -14.92
CA PHE A 204 -4.31 3.25 -14.22
C PHE A 204 -4.59 4.63 -14.82
N SER A 205 -4.41 5.67 -14.01
CA SER A 205 -4.60 7.06 -14.42
C SER A 205 -3.48 7.95 -13.90
N PHE A 206 -3.12 8.96 -14.68
CA PHE A 206 -2.19 10.01 -14.25
C PHE A 206 -2.97 11.21 -13.73
N GLY A 207 -2.85 11.53 -12.45
CA GLY A 207 -3.42 12.75 -11.89
C GLY A 207 -2.57 13.96 -12.25
N LEU A 208 -3.00 14.79 -13.21
CA LEU A 208 -2.30 16.05 -13.55
C LEU A 208 -2.42 17.11 -12.44
N SER A 209 -3.39 17.00 -11.55
CA SER A 209 -3.65 17.98 -10.47
C SER A 209 -3.05 17.61 -9.11
N LYS A 210 -2.56 16.37 -8.92
CA LYS A 210 -1.94 15.87 -7.68
C LYS A 210 -0.94 14.78 -8.04
N GLU A 211 0.34 15.01 -7.74
CA GLU A 211 1.58 14.26 -8.03
C GLU A 211 1.55 12.72 -7.80
N SER A 212 0.59 12.02 -8.39
CA SER A 212 0.28 10.63 -8.07
C SER A 212 -0.29 9.86 -9.26
N VAL A 213 -0.05 8.55 -9.26
CA VAL A 213 -0.62 7.60 -10.20
C VAL A 213 -1.32 6.51 -9.43
N THR A 214 -2.53 6.17 -9.86
CA THR A 214 -3.31 5.10 -9.24
C THR A 214 -3.43 3.95 -10.21
N PHE A 215 -3.14 2.74 -9.74
CA PHE A 215 -3.28 1.48 -10.45
C PHE A 215 -4.36 0.62 -9.79
N TYR A 216 -5.07 -0.14 -10.61
CA TYR A 216 -6.13 -1.07 -10.22
C TYR A 216 -5.89 -2.38 -10.95
N ASN A 217 -5.55 -3.46 -10.24
CA ASN A 217 -5.57 -4.81 -10.83
C ASN A 217 -6.97 -5.38 -10.68
N VAL A 218 -7.53 -6.01 -11.72
CA VAL A 218 -8.87 -6.64 -11.79
C VAL A 218 -8.79 -8.01 -12.45
#